data_AF-A0A845GKR1-F1
#
_entry.id   AF-A0A845GKR1-F1
#
_cell.length_a   1.000
_cell.length_b   1.000
_cell.length_c   1.000
_cell.angle_alpha   90.00
_cell.angle_beta   90.00
_cell.angle_gamma   90.00
#
_symmetry.space_group_name_H-M   'P 1'
#
loop_
_entity.id
_entity.type
_entity.pdbx_description
1 polymer ?
#
loop_
_entity_poly.entity_id
_entity_poly.type
_entity_poly.pdbx_seq_one_letter_code
_entity_poly.pdbx_strand_id
1 'polypeptide(L)'
;MKPALTVLTTAITLCFGAGALAQQRPDAGQLLQENGPRALREPQPSTATVQLPAAPPLQVPAGGMTITLKQIDISGNALIAQDELLRAIGPVQGKTYDFAGLSALADQISAQYRSAGYPFARAYLPRERD
;
A
#
# COMPACT_ATOMS: atom_id res chain seq x y z
N MET A 1 -47.99 45.52 61.39
CA MET A 1 -48.16 46.87 60.84
C MET A 1 -46.99 47.15 59.91
N LYS A 2 -47.23 47.29 58.59
CA LYS A 2 -46.23 47.81 57.64
C LYS A 2 -46.28 49.35 57.74
N PRO A 3 -45.13 50.01 57.71
CA PRO A 3 -44.87 50.84 56.54
C PRO A 3 -43.46 50.57 56.01
N ALA A 4 -43.36 50.12 54.78
CA ALA A 4 -43.50 50.94 53.59
C ALA A 4 -42.11 51.48 53.21
N LEU A 5 -41.44 50.81 52.27
CA LEU A 5 -41.73 51.03 50.85
C LEU A 5 -41.37 52.47 50.42
N THR A 6 -40.30 53.04 51.00
CA THR A 6 -39.73 54.32 50.51
C THR A 6 -38.20 54.38 50.62
N VAL A 7 -37.52 53.24 50.72
CA VAL A 7 -36.03 53.17 50.66
C VAL A 7 -35.55 52.35 49.46
N LEU A 8 -36.46 51.66 48.77
CA LEU A 8 -36.12 50.69 47.73
C LEU A 8 -35.71 51.34 46.39
N THR A 9 -35.99 52.62 46.17
CA THR A 9 -35.77 53.28 44.87
C THR A 9 -34.42 53.97 44.73
N THR A 10 -33.72 54.28 45.83
CA THR A 10 -32.43 55.01 45.80
C THR A 10 -31.19 54.10 45.87
N ALA A 11 -31.38 52.78 45.88
CA ALA A 11 -30.28 51.82 45.91
C ALA A 11 -29.94 51.22 44.53
N ILE A 12 -30.75 51.49 43.50
CA ILE A 12 -30.58 50.89 42.17
C ILE A 12 -29.54 51.65 41.31
N THR A 13 -29.12 52.84 41.71
CA THR A 13 -28.29 53.72 40.87
C THR A 13 -26.78 53.68 41.16
N LEU A 14 -26.28 52.86 42.10
CA LEU A 14 -24.89 53.00 42.58
C LEU A 14 -23.96 51.80 42.44
N CYS A 15 -24.28 50.78 41.62
CA CYS A 15 -23.35 49.65 41.42
C CYS A 15 -23.19 49.23 39.95
N PHE A 16 -23.29 50.17 39.00
CA PHE A 16 -22.96 49.93 37.59
C PHE A 16 -21.44 50.09 37.30
N GLY A 17 -20.58 49.59 38.19
CA GLY A 17 -19.15 49.92 38.18
C GLY A 17 -18.19 48.86 38.72
N ALA A 18 -18.59 47.59 38.80
CA ALA A 18 -17.71 46.53 39.30
C ALA A 18 -17.41 45.50 38.20
N GLY A 19 -16.27 45.72 37.53
CA GLY A 19 -15.43 44.63 37.07
C GLY A 19 -15.81 44.03 35.73
N ALA A 20 -15.11 44.50 34.70
CA ALA A 20 -14.70 43.66 33.58
C ALA A 20 -13.83 42.50 34.12
N LEU A 21 -14.48 41.47 34.65
CA LEU A 21 -13.81 40.23 35.04
C LEU A 21 -13.48 39.48 33.74
N ALA A 22 -12.19 39.56 33.39
CA ALA A 22 -11.47 38.51 32.68
C ALA A 22 -12.04 38.09 31.32
N GLN A 23 -11.88 38.96 30.31
CA GLN A 23 -11.40 38.44 29.03
C GLN A 23 -9.95 38.04 29.25
N GLN A 24 -9.74 36.86 29.83
CA GLN A 24 -8.43 36.23 29.98
C GLN A 24 -7.94 35.97 28.56
N ARG A 25 -7.21 36.95 27.99
CA ARG A 25 -6.57 36.79 26.69
C ARG A 25 -5.77 35.50 26.77
N PRO A 26 -6.01 34.53 25.88
CA PRO A 26 -5.18 33.34 25.81
C PRO A 26 -3.73 33.79 25.70
N ASP A 27 -2.92 33.38 26.67
CA ASP A 27 -1.50 33.73 26.67
C ASP A 27 -0.87 33.00 25.48
N ALA A 28 -0.36 33.78 24.52
CA ALA A 28 0.28 33.24 23.33
C ALA A 28 1.48 32.34 23.69
N GLY A 29 2.13 32.59 24.84
CA GLY A 29 3.18 31.73 25.38
C GLY A 29 2.64 30.38 25.83
N GLN A 30 1.46 30.35 26.44
CA GLN A 30 0.79 29.13 26.87
C GLN A 30 0.39 28.26 25.67
N LEU A 31 -0.14 28.89 24.61
CA LEU A 31 -0.44 28.21 23.35
C LEU A 31 0.84 27.69 22.64
N LEU A 32 1.95 28.42 22.71
CA LEU A 32 3.22 27.98 22.14
C LEU A 32 3.83 26.81 22.93
N GLN A 33 3.62 26.77 24.24
CA GLN A 33 4.08 25.68 25.10
C GLN A 33 3.24 24.42 24.92
N GLU A 34 1.93 24.57 24.72
CA GLU A 34 1.00 23.49 24.40
C GLU A 34 1.24 22.92 22.98
N ASN A 35 1.62 23.78 22.02
CA ASN A 35 1.94 23.40 20.64
C ASN A 35 3.46 23.30 20.38
N GLY A 36 4.25 23.23 21.45
CA GLY A 36 5.70 23.05 21.36
C GLY A 36 6.04 21.80 20.53
N PRO A 37 7.26 21.72 19.99
CA PRO A 37 7.65 20.69 19.04
C PRO A 37 7.35 19.29 19.61
N ARG A 38 6.29 18.68 19.10
CA ARG A 38 5.91 17.32 19.45
C ARG A 38 7.03 16.43 18.94
N ALA A 39 7.70 15.71 19.84
CA ALA A 39 8.76 14.79 19.46
C ALA A 39 8.24 13.85 18.36
N LEU A 40 8.79 13.99 17.15
CA LEU A 40 8.51 13.09 16.04
C LEU A 40 9.06 11.73 16.47
N ARG A 41 8.17 10.74 16.61
CA ARG A 41 8.61 9.38 16.85
C ARG A 41 9.28 8.88 15.57
N GLU A 42 10.47 8.31 15.71
CA GLU A 42 11.10 7.61 14.60
C GLU A 42 10.20 6.47 14.13
N PRO A 43 10.04 6.27 12.81
CA PRO A 43 9.38 5.10 12.27
C PRO A 43 10.07 3.85 12.80
N GLN A 44 9.33 2.96 13.47
CA GLN A 44 9.88 1.66 13.84
C GLN A 44 10.20 0.87 12.57
N PRO A 45 11.33 0.13 12.55
CA PRO A 45 11.65 -0.76 11.45
C PRO A 45 10.54 -1.81 11.33
N SER A 46 9.86 -1.81 10.19
CA SER A 46 8.87 -2.82 9.85
C SER A 46 9.52 -4.20 9.77
N THR A 47 9.09 -5.12 10.64
CA THR A 47 9.42 -6.55 10.57
C THR A 47 8.44 -7.32 9.66
N ALA A 48 7.52 -6.61 9.00
CA ALA A 48 6.53 -7.20 8.12
C ALA A 48 7.23 -7.82 6.90
N THR A 49 7.27 -9.14 6.85
CA THR A 49 7.59 -9.87 5.62
C THR A 49 6.54 -9.51 4.59
N VAL A 50 6.96 -8.93 3.47
CA VAL A 50 6.05 -8.59 2.36
C VAL A 50 5.52 -9.90 1.76
N GLN A 51 4.36 -10.34 2.22
CA GLN A 51 3.59 -11.41 1.62
C GLN A 51 2.79 -10.81 0.48
N LEU A 52 3.40 -10.79 -0.70
CA LEU A 52 2.68 -10.41 -1.91
C LEU A 52 1.74 -11.56 -2.28
N PRO A 53 0.42 -11.31 -2.46
CA PRO A 53 -0.45 -12.32 -3.04
C PRO A 53 0.11 -12.70 -4.41
N ALA A 54 0.16 -14.00 -4.69
CA ALA A 54 0.60 -14.48 -5.99
C ALA A 54 -0.30 -13.84 -7.06
N ALA A 55 0.31 -13.08 -7.99
CA ALA A 55 -0.44 -12.52 -9.10
C ALA A 55 -1.14 -13.67 -9.84
N PRO A 56 -2.46 -13.56 -10.09
CA PRO A 56 -3.21 -14.61 -10.78
C PRO A 56 -2.57 -14.86 -12.15
N PRO A 57 -2.48 -16.13 -12.59
CA PRO A 57 -1.99 -16.46 -13.92
C PRO A 57 -2.85 -15.75 -14.97
N LEU A 58 -2.25 -15.44 -16.12
CA LEU A 58 -2.99 -14.86 -17.23
C LEU A 58 -4.00 -15.91 -17.71
N GLN A 59 -5.29 -15.61 -17.56
CA GLN A 59 -6.35 -16.48 -18.08
C GLN A 59 -6.44 -16.26 -19.58
N VAL A 60 -5.72 -17.08 -20.33
CA VAL A 60 -5.83 -17.11 -21.79
C VAL A 60 -6.72 -18.28 -22.17
N PRO A 61 -7.81 -18.06 -22.92
CA PRO A 61 -8.65 -19.16 -23.39
C PRO A 61 -7.83 -20.14 -24.23
N ALA A 62 -8.05 -21.44 -23.99
CA ALA A 62 -7.41 -22.51 -24.74
C ALA A 62 -7.94 -22.58 -26.19
N GLY A 63 -7.10 -23.08 -27.10
CA GLY A 63 -7.39 -23.27 -28.51
C GLY A 63 -6.66 -22.32 -29.45
N GLY A 64 -7.02 -22.40 -30.73
CA GLY A 64 -6.41 -21.62 -31.81
C GLY A 64 -5.26 -22.35 -32.51
N MET A 65 -4.34 -21.57 -33.09
CA MET A 65 -3.16 -22.10 -33.77
C MET A 65 -2.26 -22.82 -32.77
N THR A 66 -1.78 -24.00 -33.14
CA THR A 66 -0.85 -24.77 -32.33
C THR A 66 0.52 -24.80 -33.00
N ILE A 67 1.56 -24.82 -32.17
CA ILE A 67 2.94 -24.90 -32.63
C ILE A 67 3.66 -26.05 -31.93
N THR A 68 4.54 -26.73 -32.67
CA THR A 68 5.45 -27.71 -32.08
C THR A 68 6.64 -26.98 -31.48
N LEU A 69 6.80 -27.10 -30.16
CA LEU A 69 7.87 -26.45 -29.44
C LEU A 69 9.20 -27.19 -29.69
N LYS A 70 10.13 -26.56 -30.42
CA LYS A 70 11.44 -27.13 -30.71
C LYS A 70 12.47 -26.82 -29.63
N GLN A 71 12.54 -25.55 -29.23
CA GLN A 71 13.52 -25.03 -28.29
C GLN A 71 12.89 -23.92 -27.45
N ILE A 72 13.38 -23.76 -26.23
CA ILE A 72 13.07 -22.62 -25.36
C ILE A 72 14.38 -21.90 -25.08
N ASP A 73 14.42 -20.62 -25.43
CA ASP A 73 15.47 -19.69 -25.00
C ASP A 73 14.88 -18.71 -23.99
N ILE A 74 15.56 -18.58 -22.85
CA ILE A 74 15.16 -17.66 -21.78
C ILE A 74 16.11 -16.47 -21.83
N SER A 75 15.55 -15.27 -21.94
CA SER A 75 16.32 -14.02 -21.93
C SER A 75 16.01 -13.21 -20.66
N GLY A 76 17.02 -12.56 -20.10
CA GLY A 76 16.87 -11.69 -18.93
C GLY A 76 16.89 -12.41 -17.57
N ASN A 77 17.16 -13.71 -17.54
CA ASN A 77 17.41 -14.46 -16.32
C ASN A 77 18.82 -14.18 -15.79
N ALA A 78 18.92 -13.42 -14.70
CA ALA A 78 20.20 -13.12 -14.04
C ALA A 78 20.38 -13.86 -12.70
N LEU A 79 19.28 -14.20 -12.03
CA LEU A 79 19.29 -14.70 -10.64
C LEU A 79 19.17 -16.23 -10.57
N ILE A 80 18.47 -16.84 -11.54
CA ILE A 80 18.32 -18.29 -11.66
C ILE A 80 18.91 -18.71 -13.01
N ALA A 81 19.77 -19.73 -13.00
CA ALA A 81 20.41 -20.25 -14.21
C ALA A 81 19.37 -20.84 -15.19
N GLN A 82 19.61 -20.69 -16.49
CA GLN A 82 18.67 -21.16 -17.52
C GLN A 82 18.42 -22.67 -17.40
N ASP A 83 19.45 -23.48 -17.15
CA ASP A 83 19.32 -24.94 -16.99
C ASP A 83 18.44 -25.35 -15.80
N GLU A 84 18.39 -24.51 -14.76
CA GLU A 84 17.51 -24.76 -13.61
C GLU A 84 16.06 -24.46 -13.97
N LEU A 85 15.81 -23.36 -14.68
CA LEU A 85 14.47 -23.00 -15.16
C LEU A 85 13.94 -24.02 -16.17
N LEU A 86 14.79 -24.49 -17.09
CA LEU A 86 14.44 -25.54 -18.05
C LEU A 86 14.15 -26.88 -17.37
N ARG A 87 14.88 -27.22 -16.31
CA ARG A 87 14.55 -28.40 -15.48
C ARG A 87 13.23 -28.24 -14.74
N ALA A 88 12.91 -27.04 -14.27
CA ALA A 88 11.67 -26.75 -13.54
C ALA A 88 10.42 -26.93 -14.41
N ILE A 89 10.49 -26.62 -15.70
CA ILE A 89 9.36 -26.83 -16.65
C ILE A 89 9.29 -28.25 -17.21
N GLY A 90 10.37 -29.03 -17.09
CA GLY A 90 10.42 -30.43 -17.49
C GLY A 90 10.50 -30.65 -19.02
N PRO A 91 10.25 -31.89 -19.51
CA PRO A 91 10.38 -32.22 -20.92
C PRO A 91 9.21 -31.64 -21.72
N VAL A 92 9.43 -30.47 -22.31
CA VAL A 92 8.43 -29.74 -23.12
C VAL A 92 8.75 -29.75 -24.61
N GLN A 93 10.01 -30.02 -24.98
CA GLN A 93 10.43 -30.06 -26.39
C GLN A 93 9.74 -31.22 -27.15
N GLY A 94 9.39 -30.98 -28.40
CA GLY A 94 8.70 -31.93 -29.28
C GLY A 94 7.19 -32.04 -29.02
N LYS A 95 6.66 -31.34 -28.01
CA LYS A 95 5.22 -31.29 -27.74
C LYS A 95 4.57 -30.12 -28.48
N THR A 96 3.29 -30.28 -28.76
CA THR A 96 2.46 -29.26 -29.41
C THR A 96 1.72 -28.46 -28.35
N TYR A 97 1.82 -27.14 -28.43
CA TYR A 97 1.15 -26.20 -27.53
C TYR A 97 0.36 -25.17 -28.33
N ASP A 98 -0.79 -24.77 -27.78
CA ASP A 98 -1.46 -23.53 -28.15
C ASP A 98 -0.87 -22.35 -27.35
N PHE A 99 -1.36 -21.14 -27.62
CA PHE A 99 -0.88 -19.95 -26.92
C PHE A 99 -1.14 -20.03 -25.40
N ALA A 100 -2.28 -20.61 -24.98
CA ALA A 100 -2.58 -20.82 -23.57
C ALA A 100 -1.56 -21.75 -22.89
N GLY A 101 -1.17 -22.84 -23.56
CA GLY A 101 -0.15 -23.77 -23.10
C GLY A 101 1.22 -23.11 -22.98
N LEU A 102 1.62 -22.29 -23.95
CA LEU A 102 2.87 -21.53 -23.88
C LEU A 102 2.85 -20.49 -22.74
N SER A 103 1.71 -19.82 -22.54
CA SER A 103 1.53 -18.89 -21.42
C SER A 103 1.65 -19.60 -20.07
N ALA A 104 1.11 -20.81 -19.96
CA ALA A 104 1.23 -21.63 -18.76
C ALA A 104 2.69 -21.99 -18.44
N LEU A 105 3.52 -22.27 -19.46
CA LEU A 105 4.96 -22.51 -19.27
C LEU A 105 5.68 -21.25 -18.73
N ALA A 106 5.33 -20.07 -19.23
CA ALA A 106 5.87 -18.81 -18.71
C ALA A 106 5.41 -18.54 -17.27
N ASP A 107 4.16 -18.86 -16.93
CA ASP A 107 3.65 -18.75 -15.56
C ASP A 107 4.36 -19.72 -14.60
N GLN A 108 4.74 -20.92 -15.05
CA GLN A 108 5.53 -21.87 -14.27
C GLN A 108 6.93 -21.34 -13.98
N ILE A 109 7.60 -20.72 -14.96
CA ILE A 109 8.88 -20.03 -14.76
C ILE A 109 8.72 -18.88 -13.74
N SER A 110 7.65 -18.09 -13.86
CA SER A 110 7.34 -17.01 -12.92
C SER A 110 7.12 -17.53 -11.49
N ALA A 111 6.43 -18.67 -11.35
CA ALA A 111 6.22 -19.33 -10.07
C ALA A 111 7.55 -19.79 -9.43
N GLN A 112 8.49 -20.29 -10.22
CA GLN A 112 9.82 -20.69 -9.74
C GLN A 112 10.63 -19.50 -9.20
N TYR A 113 10.55 -18.34 -9.85
CA TYR A 113 11.18 -17.14 -9.29
C TYR A 113 10.52 -16.67 -8.00
N ARG A 114 9.19 -16.74 -7.92
CA ARG A 114 8.46 -16.35 -6.71
C ARG A 114 8.78 -17.28 -5.54
N SER A 115 8.88 -18.59 -5.77
CA SER A 115 9.28 -19.55 -4.73
C SER A 115 10.72 -19.35 -4.28
N ALA A 116 11.60 -18.86 -5.17
CA ALA A 116 12.99 -18.49 -4.85
C ALA A 116 13.14 -17.14 -4.12
N GLY A 117 12.04 -16.46 -3.76
CA GLY A 117 12.08 -15.20 -3.02
C GLY A 117 12.02 -13.93 -3.87
N TYR A 118 11.67 -14.05 -5.15
CA TYR A 118 11.51 -12.91 -6.06
C TYR A 118 10.01 -12.68 -6.40
N PRO A 119 9.23 -12.04 -5.51
CA PRO A 119 7.78 -11.93 -5.64
C PRO A 119 7.31 -11.12 -6.87
N PHE A 120 8.17 -10.24 -7.39
CA PHE A 120 7.89 -9.37 -8.53
C PHE A 120 8.39 -9.90 -9.88
N ALA A 121 9.03 -11.07 -9.89
CA ALA A 121 9.53 -11.66 -11.14
C ALA A 121 8.39 -12.17 -12.01
N ARG A 122 8.51 -11.93 -13.32
CA ARG A 122 7.53 -12.38 -14.32
C ARG A 122 8.22 -12.76 -15.62
N ALA A 123 7.91 -13.95 -16.11
CA ALA A 123 8.20 -14.36 -17.47
C ALA A 123 6.98 -14.12 -18.35
N TYR A 124 7.21 -13.77 -19.61
CA TYR A 124 6.19 -13.53 -20.61
C TYR A 124 6.70 -13.96 -21.98
N LEU A 125 5.78 -14.28 -22.88
CA LEU A 125 6.11 -14.56 -24.26
C LEU A 125 6.36 -13.24 -24.99
N PRO A 126 7.47 -13.10 -25.73
CA PRO A 126 7.69 -11.92 -26.54
C PRO A 126 6.59 -11.83 -27.61
N ARG A 127 6.25 -10.60 -28.01
CA ARG A 127 5.52 -10.41 -29.26
C ARG A 127 6.41 -10.88 -30.40
N GLU A 128 5.84 -11.63 -31.33
CA GLU A 128 6.56 -12.02 -32.55
C GLU A 128 6.97 -10.74 -33.29
N ARG A 129 8.20 -10.74 -33.79
CA ARG A 129 8.72 -9.65 -34.61
C ARG A 129 8.75 -10.19 -36.03
N ASP A 130 7.88 -9.65 -36.89
CA ASP A 130 7.87 -9.89 -38.33
C ASP A 130 9.22 -9.53 -38.99
#